data_AF-A0A927MSE7-F1
#
_entry.id   AF-A0A927MSE7-F1
#
_cell.length_a   1.000
_cell.length_b   1.000
_cell.length_c   1.000
_cell.angle_alpha   90.00
_cell.angle_beta   90.00
_cell.angle_gamma   90.00
#
_symmetry.space_group_name_H-M   'P 1'
#
loop_
_entity.id
_entity.type
_entity.pdbx_description
1 polymer ?
#
loop_
_entity_poly.entity_id
_entity_poly.type
_entity_poly.pdbx_seq_one_letter_code
_entity_poly.pdbx_strand_id
1 'polypeptide(L)'
;MRLLLVAVLALVGGACAGSPTSPDQVRDYFSPPKSSPGLTWTNGDRQVDTTELNTVAGPEHCHWDSAVLLYIGWPLGTVASSITQARLYVRDPEGVFPRELRKGLRQDAALPADARDTGYRSDDLQLWLAPSDPDAVYLRVDRDVERWPRANAGIVCA
;
A
#
# COMPACT_ATOMS: atom_id res chain seq x y z
N MET A 1 63.06 -6.83 -38.95
CA MET A 1 63.09 -5.77 -37.92
C MET A 1 62.11 -4.66 -38.32
N ARG A 2 60.90 -4.69 -37.73
CA ARG A 2 60.07 -3.54 -37.33
C ARG A 2 58.71 -4.08 -36.85
N LEU A 3 58.48 -3.93 -35.54
CA LEU A 3 57.20 -4.10 -34.87
C LEU A 3 56.12 -3.20 -35.49
N LEU A 4 54.85 -3.59 -35.34
CA LEU A 4 53.64 -2.79 -35.00
C LEU A 4 52.42 -3.67 -35.31
N LEU A 5 51.26 -3.64 -34.65
CA LEU A 5 50.80 -3.35 -33.30
C LEU A 5 49.35 -3.93 -33.27
N VAL A 6 48.87 -4.26 -32.08
CA VAL A 6 47.60 -4.95 -31.76
C VAL A 6 46.34 -4.17 -32.16
N ALA A 7 45.24 -4.88 -32.48
CA ALA A 7 43.89 -4.46 -32.09
C ALA A 7 42.95 -5.68 -31.97
N VAL A 8 42.86 -6.23 -30.75
CA VAL A 8 41.76 -7.12 -30.33
C VAL A 8 40.59 -6.20 -29.97
N LEU A 9 39.50 -6.25 -30.74
CA LEU A 9 38.24 -5.61 -30.35
C LEU A 9 37.29 -6.68 -29.78
N ALA A 10 37.32 -6.86 -28.46
CA ALA A 10 36.30 -7.61 -27.74
C ALA A 10 35.18 -6.65 -27.35
N LEU A 11 34.10 -6.63 -28.14
CA LEU A 11 32.85 -5.95 -27.78
C LEU A 11 32.08 -6.85 -26.79
N VAL A 12 32.39 -6.72 -25.49
CA VAL A 12 31.51 -7.22 -24.43
C VAL A 12 30.50 -6.12 -24.12
N GLY A 13 29.40 -6.10 -24.88
CA GLY A 13 28.23 -5.30 -24.55
C GLY A 13 27.49 -5.91 -23.37
N GLY A 14 27.94 -5.62 -22.14
CA GLY A 14 27.18 -5.90 -20.94
C GLY A 14 25.99 -4.95 -20.86
N ALA A 15 24.84 -5.38 -21.37
CA ALA A 15 23.58 -4.71 -21.06
C ALA A 15 23.29 -4.92 -19.57
N CYS A 16 23.40 -3.86 -18.77
CA CYS A 16 22.81 -3.81 -17.44
C CYS A 16 21.28 -3.81 -17.63
N ALA A 17 20.70 -4.99 -17.83
CA ALA A 17 19.28 -5.19 -17.60
C ALA A 17 19.07 -5.13 -16.09
N GLY A 18 18.83 -3.93 -15.56
CA GLY A 18 18.26 -3.81 -14.22
C GLY A 18 16.88 -4.46 -14.28
N SER A 19 16.71 -5.61 -13.62
CA SER A 19 15.39 -6.17 -13.40
C SER A 19 14.50 -5.09 -12.78
N PRO A 20 13.22 -4.97 -13.16
CA PRO A 20 12.31 -4.13 -12.39
C PRO A 20 12.35 -4.64 -10.95
N THR A 21 12.87 -3.82 -10.05
CA THR A 21 12.90 -4.13 -8.62
C THR A 21 11.45 -4.20 -8.18
N SER A 22 11.02 -5.36 -7.68
CA SER A 22 9.74 -5.45 -6.98
C SER A 22 9.70 -4.38 -5.88
N PRO A 23 8.54 -3.78 -5.60
CA PRO A 23 8.36 -2.91 -4.45
C PRO A 23 8.96 -3.54 -3.19
N ASP A 24 9.88 -2.86 -2.52
CA ASP A 24 10.55 -3.38 -1.31
C ASP A 24 10.06 -2.70 -0.03
N GLN A 25 9.30 -1.61 -0.18
CA GLN A 25 8.67 -0.86 0.90
C GLN A 25 7.17 -0.69 0.64
N VAL A 26 6.41 -0.54 1.72
CA VAL A 26 4.97 -0.27 1.67
C VAL A 26 4.69 0.99 0.83
N ARG A 27 5.53 2.02 0.94
CA ARG A 27 5.36 3.28 0.18
C ARG A 27 5.31 3.09 -1.33
N ASP A 28 6.05 2.11 -1.86
CA ASP A 28 6.22 1.92 -3.31
C ASP A 28 4.93 1.39 -3.96
N TYR A 29 4.05 0.76 -3.17
CA TYR A 29 2.72 0.36 -3.61
C TYR A 29 1.76 1.55 -3.79
N PHE A 30 2.07 2.69 -3.17
CA PHE A 30 1.16 3.83 -2.98
C PHE A 30 1.72 5.16 -3.48
N SER A 31 2.87 5.14 -4.17
CA SER A 31 3.54 6.33 -4.69
C SER A 31 3.79 6.18 -6.20
N PRO A 32 3.02 6.86 -7.07
CA PRO A 32 1.87 7.71 -6.73
C PRO A 32 0.62 6.91 -6.30
N PRO A 33 -0.33 7.53 -5.56
CA PRO A 33 -1.65 6.96 -5.32
C PRO A 33 -2.36 6.61 -6.63
N LYS A 34 -3.04 5.45 -6.67
CA LYS A 34 -3.74 4.98 -7.88
C LYS A 34 -5.23 5.28 -7.78
N SER A 35 -5.79 5.96 -8.78
CA SER A 35 -7.24 6.09 -8.97
C SER A 35 -7.90 4.73 -9.22
N SER A 36 -9.23 4.66 -9.08
CA SER A 36 -9.98 3.41 -9.23
C SER A 36 -9.82 2.77 -10.63
N PRO A 37 -9.69 1.43 -10.73
CA PRO A 37 -9.53 0.49 -9.63
C PRO A 37 -8.14 0.59 -8.98
N GLY A 38 -8.11 0.37 -7.67
CA GLY A 38 -6.92 0.40 -6.85
C GLY A 38 -5.92 -0.73 -7.11
N LEU A 39 -5.19 -1.11 -6.06
CA LEU A 39 -4.37 -2.33 -6.11
C LEU A 39 -5.24 -3.58 -6.29
N THR A 40 -4.69 -4.59 -6.95
CA THR A 40 -5.31 -5.92 -6.98
C THR A 40 -4.93 -6.67 -5.72
N TRP A 41 -5.95 -7.07 -4.96
CA TRP A 41 -5.78 -7.83 -3.73
C TRP A 41 -6.18 -9.30 -3.93
N THR A 42 -5.53 -10.18 -3.17
CA THR A 42 -5.78 -11.62 -3.11
C THR A 42 -5.92 -12.06 -1.66
N ASN A 43 -6.63 -13.16 -1.43
CA ASN A 43 -6.67 -13.85 -0.14
C ASN A 43 -6.57 -15.36 -0.41
N GLY A 44 -5.39 -15.92 -0.19
CA GLY A 44 -5.00 -17.20 -0.78
C GLY A 44 -5.02 -17.10 -2.31
N ASP A 45 -5.58 -18.09 -2.99
CA ASP A 45 -5.66 -18.12 -4.46
C ASP A 45 -6.81 -17.27 -5.03
N ARG A 46 -7.62 -16.64 -4.16
CA ARG A 46 -8.80 -15.88 -4.57
C ARG A 46 -8.46 -14.42 -4.76
N GLN A 47 -8.74 -13.89 -5.96
CA GLN A 47 -8.79 -12.44 -6.17
C GLN A 47 -9.96 -11.84 -5.38
N VAL A 48 -9.67 -10.76 -4.66
CA VAL A 48 -10.60 -10.09 -3.75
C VAL A 48 -11.41 -9.05 -4.52
N ASP A 49 -12.72 -8.99 -4.26
CA ASP A 49 -13.60 -7.99 -4.85
C ASP A 49 -13.33 -6.60 -4.25
N THR A 50 -13.40 -5.54 -5.06
CA THR A 50 -13.17 -4.17 -4.58
C THR A 50 -14.17 -3.68 -3.52
N THR A 51 -15.32 -4.34 -3.39
CA THR A 51 -16.30 -4.08 -2.31
C THR A 51 -15.96 -4.83 -1.03
N GLU A 52 -15.10 -5.84 -1.08
CA GLU A 52 -14.55 -6.53 0.10
C GLU A 52 -13.30 -5.81 0.62
N LEU A 53 -12.36 -5.47 -0.28
CA LEU A 53 -11.17 -4.71 0.07
C LEU A 53 -10.67 -3.90 -1.13
N ASN A 54 -10.43 -2.61 -0.93
CA ASN A 54 -9.88 -1.75 -1.97
C ASN A 54 -8.97 -0.66 -1.40
N THR A 55 -7.86 -0.39 -2.09
CA THR A 55 -6.96 0.74 -1.82
C THR A 55 -6.95 1.69 -2.99
N VAL A 56 -7.47 2.89 -2.83
CA VAL A 56 -7.64 3.86 -3.92
C VAL A 56 -7.18 5.24 -3.51
N ALA A 57 -6.71 6.05 -4.46
CA ALA A 57 -6.46 7.47 -4.24
C ALA A 57 -7.73 8.17 -3.74
N GLY A 58 -7.56 9.19 -2.89
CA GLY A 58 -8.67 10.03 -2.50
C GLY A 58 -9.25 10.82 -3.68
N PRO A 59 -10.51 11.29 -3.58
CA PRO A 59 -11.14 12.08 -4.63
C PRO A 59 -10.43 13.42 -4.88
N GLU A 60 -10.03 13.65 -6.13
CA GLU A 60 -9.41 14.91 -6.58
C GLU A 60 -10.31 16.12 -6.34
N HIS A 61 -11.63 15.98 -6.51
CA HIS A 61 -12.58 17.07 -6.27
C HIS A 61 -12.66 17.51 -4.80
N CYS A 62 -12.05 16.76 -3.88
CA CYS A 62 -11.86 17.13 -2.48
C CYS A 62 -10.40 17.44 -2.15
N HIS A 63 -9.53 17.48 -3.15
CA HIS A 63 -8.08 17.64 -3.03
C HIS A 63 -7.43 16.57 -2.14
N TRP A 64 -7.93 15.33 -2.23
CA TRP A 64 -7.42 14.18 -1.45
C TRP A 64 -6.62 13.18 -2.29
N ASP A 65 -6.31 13.52 -3.54
CA ASP A 65 -5.63 12.65 -4.52
C ASP A 65 -4.20 12.26 -4.13
N SER A 66 -3.58 12.98 -3.19
CA SER A 66 -2.29 12.62 -2.58
C SER A 66 -2.37 11.57 -1.47
N ALA A 67 -3.58 11.28 -0.97
CA ALA A 67 -3.82 10.28 0.06
C ALA A 67 -4.32 8.95 -0.52
N VAL A 68 -4.13 7.86 0.23
CA VAL A 68 -4.72 6.55 -0.09
C VAL A 68 -5.78 6.19 0.94
N LEU A 69 -6.92 5.74 0.43
CA LEU A 69 -8.06 5.26 1.18
C LEU A 69 -8.12 3.74 1.06
N LEU A 70 -8.06 3.05 2.19
CA LEU A 70 -8.28 1.61 2.30
C LEU A 70 -9.67 1.35 2.86
N TYR A 71 -10.54 0.77 2.03
CA TYR A 71 -11.84 0.28 2.43
C TYR A 71 -11.76 -1.22 2.69
N ILE A 72 -12.30 -1.66 3.83
CA ILE A 72 -12.41 -3.07 4.19
C ILE A 72 -13.84 -3.34 4.61
N GLY A 73 -14.53 -4.26 3.92
CA GLY A 73 -15.82 -4.76 4.36
C GLY A 73 -15.71 -5.41 5.73
N TRP A 74 -16.67 -5.12 6.61
CA TRP A 74 -16.60 -5.49 8.01
C TRP A 74 -17.86 -6.23 8.49
N PRO A 75 -17.73 -7.42 9.10
CA PRO A 75 -16.49 -8.14 9.49
C PRO A 75 -15.57 -8.51 8.32
N LEU A 76 -14.27 -8.66 8.60
CA LEU A 76 -13.26 -9.00 7.58
C LEU A 76 -13.70 -10.23 6.76
N GLY A 77 -13.54 -10.18 5.42
CA GLY A 77 -14.04 -11.23 4.52
C GLY A 77 -15.46 -11.03 4.01
N THR A 78 -16.11 -9.92 4.35
CA THR A 78 -17.45 -9.57 3.83
C THR A 78 -17.35 -8.50 2.75
N VAL A 79 -18.33 -8.49 1.85
CA VAL A 79 -18.53 -7.39 0.89
C VAL A 79 -19.34 -6.27 1.54
N ALA A 80 -18.93 -5.02 1.31
CA ALA A 80 -19.65 -3.84 1.75
C ALA A 80 -20.41 -3.22 0.57
N SER A 81 -21.73 -3.18 0.64
CA SER A 81 -22.56 -2.47 -0.34
C SER A 81 -22.80 -1.01 0.04
N SER A 82 -22.34 -0.57 1.21
CA SER A 82 -22.37 0.82 1.66
C SER A 82 -21.18 1.15 2.57
N ILE A 83 -20.92 2.44 2.76
CA ILE A 83 -19.83 2.91 3.62
C ILE A 83 -19.99 2.50 5.09
N THR A 84 -21.23 2.29 5.56
CA THR A 84 -21.48 1.90 6.96
C THR A 84 -21.13 0.44 7.24
N GLN A 85 -20.99 -0.37 6.19
CA GLN A 85 -20.55 -1.75 6.26
C GLN A 85 -19.04 -1.90 6.07
N ALA A 86 -18.33 -0.79 5.77
CA ALA A 86 -16.89 -0.78 5.60
C ALA A 86 -16.20 -0.08 6.77
N ARG A 87 -14.95 -0.46 7.03
CA ARG A 87 -13.99 0.36 7.75
C ARG A 87 -13.11 1.07 6.74
N LEU A 88 -12.92 2.38 6.96
CA LEU A 88 -12.02 3.21 6.17
C LEU A 88 -10.74 3.47 6.97
N TYR A 89 -9.60 3.29 6.33
CA TYR A 89 -8.29 3.64 6.86
C TYR A 89 -7.56 4.55 5.87
N VAL A 90 -6.73 5.45 6.38
CA VAL A 90 -6.16 6.54 5.56
C VAL A 90 -4.65 6.54 5.66
N ARG A 91 -3.99 6.56 4.50
CA ARG A 91 -2.59 6.92 4.36
C ARG A 91 -2.50 8.33 3.81
N ASP A 92 -2.11 9.28 4.65
CA ASP A 92 -2.01 10.70 4.30
C ASP A 92 -0.65 11.30 4.70
N PRO A 93 0.40 11.07 3.90
CA PRO A 93 1.72 11.64 4.16
C PRO A 93 1.80 13.15 3.87
N GLU A 94 0.99 13.65 2.93
CA GLU A 94 1.00 15.06 2.51
C GLU A 94 0.06 15.95 3.35
N GLY A 95 -0.78 15.34 4.16
CA GLY A 95 -1.54 16.02 5.20
C GLY A 95 -2.83 16.70 4.73
N VAL A 96 -3.53 16.11 3.76
CA VAL A 96 -4.80 16.62 3.21
C VAL A 96 -6.02 16.27 4.07
N PHE A 97 -5.87 15.41 5.10
CA PHE A 97 -6.91 15.07 6.07
C PHE A 97 -6.76 15.82 7.42
N PRO A 98 -7.82 15.80 8.26
CA PRO A 98 -7.77 16.36 9.61
C PRO A 98 -6.58 15.84 10.45
N ARG A 99 -6.19 16.65 11.43
CA ARG A 99 -4.98 16.44 12.23
C ARG A 99 -4.94 15.09 12.93
N GLU A 100 -6.10 14.57 13.33
CA GLU A 100 -6.27 13.32 14.06
C GLU A 100 -5.79 12.13 13.21
N LEU A 101 -6.15 12.10 11.92
CA LEU A 101 -5.66 11.09 10.99
C LEU A 101 -4.18 11.25 10.70
N ARG A 102 -3.72 12.47 10.44
CA ARG A 102 -2.29 12.73 10.17
C ARG A 102 -1.39 12.26 11.30
N LYS A 103 -1.82 12.45 12.55
CA LYS A 103 -1.11 11.97 13.73
C LYS A 103 -1.13 10.46 13.90
N GLY A 104 -2.14 9.79 13.35
CA GLY A 104 -2.30 8.35 13.46
C GLY A 104 -1.45 7.58 12.47
N LEU A 105 -1.06 8.19 11.34
CA LEU A 105 -0.18 7.58 10.36
C LEU A 105 1.24 7.44 10.93
N ARG A 106 1.81 6.24 10.82
CA ARG A 106 3.21 5.98 11.12
C ARG A 106 3.80 5.17 9.97
N GLN A 107 4.73 5.75 9.21
CA GLN A 107 5.32 5.09 8.04
C GLN A 107 6.51 4.17 8.37
N ASP A 108 6.97 4.20 9.62
CA ASP A 108 7.98 3.31 10.19
C ASP A 108 7.46 2.86 11.56
N ALA A 109 6.49 1.95 11.52
CA ALA A 109 5.83 1.41 12.69
C ALA A 109 6.49 0.09 13.10
N ALA A 110 6.46 -0.22 14.40
CA ALA A 110 6.64 -1.60 14.83
C ALA A 110 5.31 -2.34 14.68
N LEU A 111 5.35 -3.57 14.17
CA LEU A 111 4.18 -4.43 14.17
C LEU A 111 3.87 -4.89 15.62
N PRO A 112 2.63 -4.69 16.13
CA PRO A 112 2.28 -5.15 17.46
C PRO A 112 2.46 -6.66 17.63
N ALA A 113 2.85 -7.10 18.82
CA ALA A 113 3.12 -8.51 19.10
C ALA A 113 1.87 -9.42 18.96
N ASP A 114 0.68 -8.84 19.12
CA ASP A 114 -0.59 -9.53 18.95
C ASP A 114 -1.19 -9.35 17.54
N ALA A 115 -0.49 -8.66 16.64
CA ALA A 115 -0.93 -8.53 15.25
C ALA A 115 -1.09 -9.92 14.60
N ARG A 116 -2.09 -10.00 13.73
CA ARG A 116 -2.46 -11.20 13.00
C ARG A 116 -2.43 -10.90 11.51
N ASP A 117 -1.75 -11.77 10.77
CA ASP A 117 -1.83 -11.78 9.31
C ASP A 117 -3.26 -12.10 8.92
N THR A 118 -3.83 -11.28 8.04
CA THR A 118 -5.21 -11.45 7.58
C THR A 118 -5.32 -12.38 6.39
N GLY A 119 -4.20 -12.71 5.74
CA GLY A 119 -4.16 -13.44 4.47
C GLY A 119 -4.35 -12.57 3.23
N TYR A 120 -4.73 -11.29 3.39
CA TYR A 120 -4.88 -10.37 2.25
C TYR A 120 -3.54 -9.86 1.77
N ARG A 121 -3.28 -10.02 0.47
CA ARG A 121 -2.02 -9.69 -0.20
C ARG A 121 -2.21 -8.89 -1.49
N SER A 122 -1.25 -8.03 -1.79
CA SER A 122 -1.04 -7.45 -3.13
C SER A 122 0.44 -7.58 -3.45
N ASP A 123 0.81 -8.55 -4.28
CA ASP A 123 2.19 -9.03 -4.38
C ASP A 123 2.77 -9.36 -2.97
N ASP A 124 3.90 -8.76 -2.61
CA ASP A 124 4.53 -8.92 -1.28
C ASP A 124 3.89 -8.08 -0.16
N LEU A 125 2.99 -7.14 -0.49
CA LEU A 125 2.28 -6.31 0.49
C LEU A 125 1.28 -7.16 1.27
N GLN A 126 1.30 -7.01 2.59
CA GLN A 126 0.47 -7.78 3.52
C GLN A 126 -0.40 -6.85 4.36
N LEU A 127 -1.66 -7.24 4.57
CA LEU A 127 -2.54 -6.58 5.54
C LEU A 127 -2.56 -7.34 6.87
N TRP A 128 -2.39 -6.60 7.96
CA TRP A 128 -2.37 -7.10 9.33
C TRP A 128 -3.33 -6.31 10.21
N LEU A 129 -3.92 -6.99 11.20
CA LEU A 129 -4.79 -6.39 12.21
C LEU A 129 -4.30 -6.74 13.62
N ALA A 130 -4.34 -5.78 14.54
CA ALA A 130 -3.93 -5.99 15.92
C ALA A 130 -5.12 -5.79 16.87
N PRO A 131 -5.48 -6.80 17.70
CA PRO A 131 -6.51 -6.64 18.73
C PRO A 131 -6.22 -5.49 19.71
N SER A 132 -4.94 -5.26 20.03
CA SER A 132 -4.48 -4.15 20.88
C SER A 132 -4.65 -2.76 20.26
N ASP A 133 -4.93 -2.68 18.97
CA ASP A 133 -5.08 -1.42 18.23
C ASP A 133 -6.23 -1.49 17.20
N PRO A 134 -7.48 -1.49 17.68
CA PRO A 134 -8.66 -1.71 16.84
C PRO A 134 -8.98 -0.55 15.87
N ASP A 135 -8.29 0.58 16.03
CA ASP A 135 -8.45 1.80 15.23
C ASP A 135 -7.30 1.99 14.23
N ALA A 136 -6.61 0.91 13.87
CA ALA A 136 -5.63 0.91 12.80
C ALA A 136 -5.62 -0.41 12.03
N VAL A 137 -5.02 -0.32 10.85
CA VAL A 137 -4.43 -1.48 10.17
C VAL A 137 -2.93 -1.31 10.06
N TYR A 138 -2.27 -2.43 9.79
CA TYR A 138 -0.84 -2.47 9.53
C TYR A 138 -0.61 -3.03 8.13
N LEU A 139 0.09 -2.28 7.30
CA LEU A 139 0.54 -2.71 6.00
C LEU A 139 2.01 -3.07 6.12
N ARG A 140 2.42 -4.20 5.56
CA ARG A 140 3.78 -4.73 5.73
C ARG A 140 4.35 -5.25 4.43
N VAL A 141 5.61 -4.92 4.17
CA VAL A 141 6.47 -5.55 3.15
C VAL A 141 7.79 -5.89 3.85
N ASP A 142 8.16 -7.18 3.88
CA ASP A 142 9.31 -7.67 4.65
C ASP A 142 9.39 -7.10 6.08
N ARG A 143 10.29 -6.14 6.34
CA ARG A 143 10.45 -5.47 7.65
C ARG A 143 9.87 -4.06 7.69
N ASP A 144 9.48 -3.51 6.55
CA ASP A 144 8.83 -2.21 6.44
C ASP A 144 7.36 -2.34 6.83
N VAL A 145 6.91 -1.51 7.76
CA VAL A 145 5.55 -1.56 8.30
C VAL A 145 5.02 -0.13 8.41
N GLU A 146 3.86 0.11 7.80
CA GLU A 146 3.10 1.33 8.04
C GLU A 146 1.87 1.01 8.91
N ARG A 147 1.59 1.86 9.90
CA ARG A 147 0.33 1.86 10.65
C ARG A 147 -0.59 2.92 10.06
N TRP A 148 -1.75 2.51 9.55
CA TRP A 148 -2.73 3.43 8.98
C TRP A 148 -3.90 3.60 9.94
N PRO A 149 -4.23 4.83 10.35
CA PRO A 149 -5.34 5.10 11.25
C PRO A 149 -6.68 4.91 10.57
N ARG A 150 -7.64 4.48 11.37
CA ARG A 150 -9.04 4.38 10.98
C ARG A 150 -9.68 5.76 10.93
N ALA A 151 -10.35 6.04 9.83
CA ALA A 151 -11.28 7.15 9.71
C ALA A 151 -12.60 6.85 10.41
N ASN A 152 -13.22 7.87 10.98
CA ASN A 152 -14.64 7.78 11.32
C ASN A 152 -15.45 7.67 10.01
N ALA A 153 -16.60 7.00 10.06
CA ALA A 153 -17.44 6.77 8.87
C ALA A 153 -18.07 8.05 8.28
N GLY A 154 -17.75 9.24 8.82
CA GLY A 154 -18.33 10.52 8.47
C GLY A 154 -17.36 11.50 7.83
N ILE A 155 -16.19 11.07 7.34
CA ILE A 155 -15.33 11.98 6.59
C ILE A 155 -16.01 12.33 5.27
N VAL A 156 -16.40 13.59 5.17
CA VAL A 156 -17.02 14.21 4.00
C VAL A 156 -16.15 15.36 3.53
N CYS A 157 -16.25 15.70 2.25
CA CYS A 157 -15.56 16.84 1.69
C CYS A 157 -16.09 18.12 2.37
N ALA A 158 -15.18 19.05 2.65
CA ALA A 158 -15.48 20.31 3.31
C ALA A 158 -15.78 21.42 2.31
#